data_AF-A0A497Q599-F1
#
_entry.id   AF-A0A497Q599-F1
#
_cell.length_a   1.000
_cell.length_b   1.000
_cell.length_c   1.000
_cell.angle_alpha   90.00
_cell.angle_beta   90.00
_cell.angle_gamma   90.00
#
_symmetry.space_group_name_H-M   'P 1'
#
loop_
_entity.id
_entity.type
_entity.pdbx_description
1 polymer ?
#
loop_
_entity_poly.entity_id
_entity_poly.type
_entity_poly.pdbx_seq_one_letter_code
_entity_poly.pdbx_strand_id
1 'polypeptide(L)'
;EELERIFRIYDMTLLSREDPSRLVPIDGTVARRIQEALVALGHLDRVESQFGESARKALTRYISINNFENKMRDDGKIWLSVYEYLLRDAGIEK
;
A
#
# COMPACT_ATOMS: atom_id res chain seq x y z
N GLU A 1 22.56 15.76 11.93
CA GLU A 1 23.16 16.13 10.63
C GLU A 1 23.37 14.91 9.73
N GLU A 2 24.01 13.84 10.22
CA GLU A 2 24.32 12.68 9.36
C GLU A 2 23.12 11.81 8.96
N LEU A 3 22.14 11.68 9.85
CA LEU A 3 20.87 11.01 9.52
C LEU A 3 20.11 11.77 8.43
N GLU A 4 20.13 13.09 8.47
CA GLU A 4 19.45 13.96 7.52
C GLU A 4 20.16 13.97 6.14
N ARG A 5 21.48 13.82 6.14
CA ARG A 5 22.28 13.61 4.92
C ARG A 5 22.00 12.24 4.31
N ILE A 6 21.94 11.19 5.12
CA ILE A 6 21.59 9.83 4.68
C ILE A 6 20.16 9.80 4.15
N PHE A 7 19.21 10.45 4.82
CA PHE A 7 17.82 10.55 4.36
C PHE A 7 17.73 11.31 3.03
N ARG A 8 18.48 12.41 2.85
CA ARG A 8 18.55 13.15 1.57
C ARG A 8 19.20 12.34 0.44
N ILE A 9 20.23 11.55 0.74
CA ILE A 9 20.84 10.64 -0.24
C ILE A 9 19.87 9.49 -0.58
N TYR A 10 19.15 8.95 0.41
CA TYR A 10 18.08 7.97 0.19
C TYR A 10 16.93 8.55 -0.64
N ASP A 11 16.50 9.78 -0.35
CA ASP A 11 15.44 10.49 -1.07
C ASP A 11 15.86 10.73 -2.53
N MET A 12 17.09 11.17 -2.75
CA MET A 12 17.62 11.45 -4.09
C MET A 12 17.95 10.19 -4.91
N THR A 13 18.31 9.06 -4.28
CA THR A 13 18.78 7.85 -4.99
C THR A 13 17.82 6.66 -4.92
N LEU A 14 16.94 6.58 -3.91
CA LEU A 14 16.05 5.43 -3.65
C LEU A 14 14.56 5.77 -3.74
N LEU A 15 14.13 7.05 -3.58
CA LEU A 15 12.79 7.47 -3.99
C LEU A 15 12.73 7.63 -5.51
N SER A 16 12.89 6.50 -6.16
CA SER A 16 12.49 6.32 -7.54
C SER A 16 11.04 6.80 -7.65
N ARG A 17 10.84 7.91 -8.37
CA ARG A 17 9.54 8.34 -8.86
C ARG A 17 9.03 7.23 -9.75
N GLU A 18 8.31 6.31 -9.14
CA GLU A 18 7.68 5.22 -9.84
C GLU A 18 6.78 5.83 -10.91
N ASP A 19 6.80 5.26 -12.11
CA ASP A 19 6.03 5.79 -13.24
C ASP A 19 4.54 5.85 -12.82
N PRO A 20 3.89 7.04 -12.84
CA PRO A 20 2.48 7.19 -12.50
C PRO A 20 1.55 6.30 -13.32
N SER A 21 1.99 5.78 -14.48
CA SER A 21 1.29 4.77 -15.27
C SER A 21 1.08 3.44 -14.52
N ARG A 22 1.81 3.21 -13.41
CA ARG A 22 1.73 2.01 -12.55
C ARG A 22 0.76 2.15 -11.37
N LEU A 23 -0.20 3.06 -11.47
CA LEU A 23 -1.32 3.13 -10.53
C LEU A 23 -2.44 2.18 -10.98
N VAL A 24 -2.98 1.42 -10.03
CA VAL A 24 -4.15 0.57 -10.27
C VAL A 24 -5.34 1.06 -9.44
N PRO A 25 -6.56 1.08 -9.99
CA PRO A 25 -7.76 1.44 -9.23
C PRO A 25 -8.06 0.39 -8.16
N ILE A 26 -8.53 0.84 -7.00
CA ILE A 26 -8.99 -0.03 -5.92
C ILE A 26 -10.46 -0.37 -6.18
N ASP A 27 -10.70 -1.26 -7.13
CA ASP A 27 -12.02 -1.75 -7.49
C ASP A 27 -12.03 -3.28 -7.71
N GLY A 28 -13.23 -3.86 -7.81
CA GLY A 28 -13.45 -5.28 -8.13
C GLY A 28 -12.49 -6.24 -7.44
N THR A 29 -11.71 -6.96 -8.26
CA THR A 29 -10.72 -7.95 -7.81
C THR A 29 -9.58 -7.32 -7.00
N VAL A 30 -9.13 -6.11 -7.36
CA VAL A 30 -8.04 -5.42 -6.65
C VAL A 30 -8.49 -5.07 -5.22
N ALA A 31 -9.66 -4.46 -5.09
CA ALA A 31 -10.25 -4.13 -3.79
C ALA A 31 -10.44 -5.39 -2.92
N ARG A 32 -10.93 -6.48 -3.51
CA ARG A 32 -11.12 -7.75 -2.79
C ARG A 32 -9.78 -8.32 -2.29
N ARG A 33 -8.77 -8.40 -3.16
CA ARG A 33 -7.47 -8.98 -2.80
C ARG A 33 -6.73 -8.14 -1.74
N ILE A 34 -6.85 -6.81 -1.80
CA ILE A 34 -6.32 -5.93 -0.75
C ILE A 34 -6.97 -6.25 0.60
N GLN A 35 -8.29 -6.40 0.64
CA GLN A 35 -8.99 -6.75 1.88
C GLN A 35 -8.60 -8.14 2.39
N GLU A 36 -8.51 -9.14 1.51
CA GLU A 36 -8.06 -10.50 1.88
C GLU A 36 -6.65 -10.47 2.49
N ALA A 37 -5.73 -9.70 1.90
CA ALA A 37 -4.38 -9.52 2.43
C ALA A 37 -4.39 -8.81 3.80
N LEU A 38 -5.15 -7.73 3.94
CA LEU A 38 -5.26 -7.01 5.22
C LEU A 38 -5.88 -7.87 6.32
N VAL A 39 -6.79 -8.78 5.99
CA VAL A 39 -7.34 -9.76 6.94
C VAL A 39 -6.28 -10.79 7.33
N ALA A 40 -5.56 -11.35 6.36
CA ALA A 40 -4.50 -12.32 6.61
C ALA A 40 -3.38 -11.75 7.51
N LEU A 41 -3.10 -10.45 7.36
CA LEU A 41 -2.10 -9.72 8.15
C LEU A 41 -2.65 -9.18 9.49
N GLY A 42 -3.95 -9.35 9.78
CA GLY A 42 -4.57 -8.90 11.03
C GLY A 42 -4.81 -7.38 11.12
N HIS A 43 -4.80 -6.67 9.98
CA HIS A 43 -5.14 -5.25 9.91
C HIS A 43 -6.62 -4.98 9.70
N LEU A 44 -7.39 -5.97 9.24
CA LEU A 44 -8.82 -5.91 9.01
C LEU A 44 -9.49 -7.18 9.55
N ASP A 45 -10.67 -7.07 10.16
CA ASP A 45 -11.32 -8.23 10.78
C ASP A 45 -11.89 -9.23 9.76
N ARG A 46 -12.45 -8.71 8.66
CA ARG A 46 -13.06 -9.53 7.59
C ARG A 46 -13.14 -8.75 6.27
N VAL A 47 -13.28 -9.48 5.17
CA VAL A 47 -13.53 -8.91 3.85
C VAL A 47 -14.96 -8.38 3.77
N GLU A 48 -15.12 -7.15 3.27
CA GLU A 48 -16.40 -6.50 3.02
C GLU A 48 -16.71 -6.49 1.51
N SER A 49 -18.00 -6.32 1.18
CA SER A 49 -18.46 -6.25 -0.21
C SER A 49 -17.97 -5.00 -0.95
N GLN A 50 -17.68 -3.93 -0.22
CA GLN A 50 -17.21 -2.66 -0.75
C GLN A 50 -15.90 -2.26 -0.07
N PHE A 51 -15.06 -1.49 -0.77
CA PHE A 51 -13.86 -0.91 -0.18
C PHE A 51 -14.21 0.34 0.66
N GLY A 52 -14.79 0.07 1.83
CA GLY A 52 -15.33 1.06 2.76
C GLY A 52 -14.29 1.74 3.64
N GLU A 53 -14.77 2.48 4.64
CA GLU A 53 -13.92 3.25 5.56
C GLU A 53 -13.01 2.37 6.41
N SER A 54 -13.49 1.21 6.86
CA SER A 54 -12.72 0.20 7.61
C SER A 54 -11.52 -0.28 6.80
N ALA A 55 -11.74 -0.73 5.57
CA ALA A 55 -10.71 -1.17 4.64
C ALA A 55 -9.71 -0.06 4.30
N ARG A 56 -10.18 1.18 4.08
CA ARG A 56 -9.30 2.34 3.87
C ARG A 56 -8.41 2.61 5.07
N LYS A 57 -8.96 2.63 6.29
CA LYS A 57 -8.19 2.84 7.52
C LYS A 57 -7.17 1.73 7.74
N ALA A 58 -7.53 0.49 7.47
CA ALA A 58 -6.62 -0.66 7.54
C ALA A 58 -5.45 -0.51 6.54
N LEU A 59 -5.75 -0.16 5.28
CA LEU A 59 -4.74 0.09 4.26
C LEU A 59 -3.82 1.27 4.63
N THR A 60 -4.39 2.39 5.10
CA THR A 60 -3.61 3.54 5.58
C THR A 60 -2.66 3.14 6.70
N ARG A 61 -3.14 2.36 7.68
CA ARG A 61 -2.31 1.88 8.79
C ARG A 61 -1.17 0.99 8.30
N TYR A 62 -1.46 0.06 7.38
CA TYR A 62 -0.45 -0.81 6.78
C TYR A 62 0.63 -0.01 6.03
N ILE A 63 0.22 0.97 5.22
CA ILE A 63 1.12 1.87 4.51
C ILE A 63 2.04 2.62 5.47
N SER A 64 1.50 3.13 6.59
CA SER A 64 2.30 3.84 7.60
C SER A 64 3.27 2.92 8.36
N ILE A 65 2.85 1.71 8.75
CA ILE A 65 3.73 0.75 9.43
C ILE A 65 4.93 0.38 8.55
N ASN A 66 4.74 0.33 7.23
CA ASN A 66 5.77 0.00 6.25
C ASN A 66 6.54 1.22 5.72
N ASN A 67 6.35 2.41 6.29
CA ASN A 67 6.98 3.68 5.86
C ASN A 67 6.75 4.02 4.37
N PHE A 68 5.54 3.74 3.87
CA PHE A 68 5.11 4.04 2.50
C PHE A 68 4.26 5.31 2.41
N GLU A 69 4.38 6.25 3.35
CA GLU A 69 3.54 7.47 3.41
C GLU A 69 3.61 8.29 2.12
N ASN A 70 4.78 8.34 1.48
CA ASN A 70 5.00 8.99 0.19
C ASN A 70 4.20 8.36 -0.97
N LYS A 71 3.68 7.15 -0.77
CA LYS A 71 2.83 6.38 -1.70
C LYS A 71 1.36 6.37 -1.29
N MET A 72 1.00 7.03 -0.19
CA MET A 72 -0.39 7.16 0.25
C MET A 72 -1.19 8.03 -0.73
N ARG A 73 -2.44 7.65 -0.99
CA ARG A 73 -3.34 8.34 -1.91
C ARG A 73 -4.78 8.30 -1.41
N ASP A 74 -5.56 9.31 -1.79
CA ASP A 74 -6.99 9.47 -1.49
C ASP A 74 -7.88 9.38 -2.74
N ASP A 75 -7.28 9.27 -3.93
CA ASP A 75 -7.96 9.20 -5.23
C ASP A 75 -8.50 7.81 -5.60
N GLY A 76 -8.55 6.89 -4.64
CA GLY A 76 -9.03 5.52 -4.85
C GLY A 76 -8.10 4.63 -5.67
N LYS A 77 -6.82 5.01 -5.80
CA LYS A 77 -5.80 4.22 -6.50
C LYS A 77 -4.70 3.78 -5.53
N ILE A 78 -4.00 2.72 -5.90
CA ILE A 78 -2.82 2.22 -5.20
C ILE A 78 -1.67 2.03 -6.19
N TRP A 79 -0.45 2.24 -5.73
CA TRP A 79 0.74 1.90 -6.51
C TRP A 79 0.84 0.38 -6.69
N LEU A 80 1.12 -0.07 -7.92
CA LEU A 80 1.28 -1.49 -8.22
C LEU A 80 2.34 -2.15 -7.32
N SER A 81 3.44 -1.45 -7.01
CA SER A 81 4.45 -1.97 -6.08
C SER A 81 3.92 -2.19 -4.66
N VAL A 82 3.11 -1.27 -4.13
CA VAL A 82 2.52 -1.43 -2.78
C VAL A 82 1.49 -2.56 -2.79
N TYR A 83 0.69 -2.66 -3.85
CA TYR A 83 -0.24 -3.75 -4.03
C TYR A 83 0.48 -5.12 -4.08
N GLU A 84 1.49 -5.28 -4.94
CA GLU A 84 2.25 -6.52 -5.06
C GLU A 84 3.01 -6.86 -3.77
N TYR A 85 3.56 -5.85 -3.08
CA TYR A 85 4.20 -6.03 -1.79
C TYR A 85 3.21 -6.52 -0.73
N LEU A 86 2.04 -5.88 -0.60
CA LEU A 86 0.97 -6.29 0.31
C LEU A 86 0.53 -7.74 0.08
N LEU A 87 0.32 -8.14 -1.17
CA LEU A 87 -0.07 -9.51 -1.49
C LEU A 87 1.02 -10.51 -1.13
N ARG A 88 2.28 -10.18 -1.42
CA ARG A 88 3.42 -11.03 -1.06
C ARG A 88 3.56 -11.17 0.44
N ASP A 89 3.43 -10.08 1.18
CA ASP A 89 3.52 -10.07 2.65
C ASP A 89 2.43 -10.94 3.29
N ALA A 90 1.22 -10.87 2.73
CA ALA A 90 0.11 -11.75 3.13
C ALA A 90 0.22 -13.21 2.65
N GLY A 91 1.28 -13.57 1.90
CA GLY A 91 1.44 -14.91 1.33
C GLY A 91 0.44 -15.26 0.22
N ILE A 92 -0.19 -14.27 -0.39
CA ILE A 92 -1.17 -14.42 -1.48
C ILE A 92 -0.43 -14.24 -2.81
N GLU A 93 0.17 -15.30 -3.33
CA GLU A 93 0.77 -15.26 -4.68
C GLU A 93 -0.28 -15.10 -5.80
N LYS A 94 0.19 -14.73 -6.99
CA LYS A 94 -0.64 -14.32 -8.13
C LYS A 94 -1.63 -15.40 -8.59
#